data_AF-A0A355RHS0-F1
#
_entry.id   AF-A0A355RHS0-F1
#
_cell.length_a   1.000
_cell.length_b   1.000
_cell.length_c   1.000
_cell.angle_alpha   90.00
_cell.angle_beta   90.00
_cell.angle_gamma   90.00
#
_symmetry.space_group_name_H-M   'P 1'
#
loop_
_entity.id
_entity.type
_entity.pdbx_description
1 polymer ?
#
loop_
_entity_poly.entity_id
_entity_poly.type
_entity_poly.pdbx_seq_one_letter_code
_entity_poly.pdbx_strand_id
1 'polypeptide(L)' 'RNVTTEDVGKSALYLLSDLGSGVTGETLHVDAGYHIVGMKAVDAPDIDVVTGRK' A
#
# COMPACT_ATOMS: atom_id res chain seq x y z
N ARG A 1 4.62 -4.91 6.13
CA ARG A 1 5.25 -3.61 6.46
C ARG A 1 4.31 -2.50 6.04
N ASN A 2 4.34 -1.34 6.69
CA ASN A 2 3.63 -0.18 6.18
C ASN A 2 4.46 0.53 5.12
N VAL A 3 3.78 1.28 4.25
CA VAL A 3 4.43 2.17 3.29
C VAL A 3 4.99 3.39 4.00
N THR A 4 6.07 3.92 3.46
CA THR A 4 6.69 5.17 3.92
C THR A 4 6.43 6.29 2.93
N THR A 5 6.63 7.55 3.36
CA THR A 5 6.57 8.69 2.46
C THR A 5 7.61 8.59 1.34
N GLU A 6 8.74 7.92 1.58
CA GLU A 6 9.76 7.70 0.54
C GLU A 6 9.28 6.73 -0.55
N ASP A 7 8.54 5.67 -0.17
CA ASP A 7 7.91 4.76 -1.15
C ASP A 7 6.94 5.54 -2.06
N VAL A 8 6.08 6.39 -1.46
CA VAL A 8 5.14 7.25 -2.20
C VAL A 8 5.87 8.26 -3.07
N GLY A 9 6.93 8.89 -2.55
CA GLY A 9 7.74 9.86 -3.27
C GLY A 9 8.40 9.28 -4.52
N LYS A 10 8.90 8.04 -4.45
CA LYS A 10 9.49 7.35 -5.61
C LYS A 10 8.45 7.04 -6.69
N SER A 11 7.25 6.59 -6.31
CA SER A 11 6.16 6.37 -7.25
C SER A 11 5.63 7.67 -7.86
N ALA A 12 5.57 8.75 -7.07
CA ALA A 12 5.24 10.08 -7.57
C ALA A 12 6.29 10.58 -8.58
N LEU A 13 7.58 10.38 -8.30
CA LEU A 13 8.66 10.72 -9.24
C LEU A 13 8.48 9.98 -10.57
N TYR A 14 8.13 8.70 -10.55
CA TYR A 14 7.81 7.96 -11.78
C TYR A 14 6.68 8.62 -12.56
N LEU A 15 5.54 8.89 -11.92
CA LEU A 15 4.36 9.48 -12.59
C LEU A 15 4.59 10.92 -13.08
N LEU A 16 5.43 11.70 -12.40
CA LEU A 16 5.68 13.11 -12.72
C LEU A 16 6.90 13.34 -13.62
N SER A 17 7.69 12.30 -13.90
CA SER A 17 8.88 12.39 -14.77
C SER A 17 8.61 11.82 -16.15
N ASP A 18 9.56 11.99 -17.06
CA ASP A 18 9.51 11.42 -18.42
C ASP A 18 9.42 9.89 -18.43
N LEU A 19 9.80 9.22 -17.33
CA LEU A 19 9.63 7.77 -17.16
C LEU A 19 8.15 7.35 -17.19
N GLY A 20 7.24 8.25 -16.80
CA GLY A 20 5.79 8.06 -16.83
C GLY A 20 5.10 8.64 -18.07
N SER A 21 5.85 9.13 -19.07
CA SER A 21 5.29 9.89 -20.21
C SER A 21 4.20 9.16 -21.02
N GLY A 22 4.20 7.83 -21.01
CA GLY A 22 3.18 7.01 -21.66
C GLY A 22 1.99 6.61 -20.77
N VAL A 23 1.96 7.04 -19.52
CA VAL A 23 0.95 6.60 -18.52
C VAL A 23 -0.02 7.73 -18.22
N THR A 24 -1.30 7.47 -18.42
CA THR A 24 -2.39 8.43 -18.20
C THR A 24 -3.64 7.72 -17.73
N GLY A 25 -4.49 8.40 -16.96
CA GLY A 25 -5.75 7.84 -16.44
C GLY A 25 -5.58 6.73 -15.40
N GLU A 26 -4.36 6.47 -14.95
CA GLU A 26 -4.05 5.35 -14.06
C GLU A 26 -4.06 5.72 -12.57
N THR A 27 -4.47 4.76 -11.75
CA THR A 27 -4.35 4.81 -10.29
C THR A 27 -3.28 3.83 -9.83
N LEU A 28 -2.06 4.34 -9.62
CA LEU A 28 -0.94 3.52 -9.17
C LEU A 28 -1.04 3.23 -7.66
N HIS A 29 -1.25 1.96 -7.32
CA HIS A 29 -1.30 1.53 -5.93
C HIS A 29 0.10 1.50 -5.31
N VAL A 30 0.28 2.26 -4.22
CA VAL A 30 1.51 2.31 -3.42
C VAL A 30 1.16 1.99 -1.97
N ASP A 31 0.87 0.71 -1.72
CA ASP A 31 0.20 0.26 -0.50
C ASP A 31 0.78 -1.08 0.03
N ALA A 32 1.99 -1.43 -0.41
CA ALA A 32 2.63 -2.71 -0.12
C ALA A 32 1.77 -3.93 -0.54
N GLY A 33 0.91 -3.77 -1.56
CA GLY A 33 0.04 -4.83 -2.07
C GLY A 33 -1.23 -5.05 -1.25
N TYR A 34 -1.62 -4.10 -0.40
CA TYR A 34 -2.81 -4.26 0.44
C TYR A 34 -4.11 -4.31 -0.37
N HIS A 35 -4.25 -3.56 -1.46
CA HIS A 35 -5.48 -3.49 -2.25
C HIS A 35 -5.91 -4.83 -2.88
N ILE A 36 -4.98 -5.77 -3.07
CA ILE A 36 -5.31 -7.11 -3.58
C ILE A 36 -5.72 -8.10 -2.48
N VAL A 37 -5.59 -7.72 -1.22
CA VAL A 37 -5.90 -8.60 -0.08
C VAL A 37 -7.41 -8.73 0.06
N GLY A 38 -7.96 -9.86 -0.38
CA GLY A 38 -9.40 -10.16 -0.27
C GLY A 38 -9.85 -10.69 1.10
N MET A 39 -8.90 -11.12 1.95
CA MET A 39 -9.14 -11.62 3.30
C MET A 39 -7.85 -11.50 4.13
N LYS A 40 -7.96 -11.43 5.47
CA LYS A 40 -6.78 -11.39 6.35
C LYS A 40 -5.86 -12.59 6.06
N ALA A 41 -4.54 -12.40 6.21
CA ALA A 41 -3.60 -13.51 6.10
C ALA A 41 -3.97 -14.62 7.09
N VAL A 42 -3.85 -15.88 6.66
CA VAL A 42 -4.36 -17.03 7.44
C VAL A 42 -3.77 -17.03 8.87
N ASP A 43 -2.50 -16.68 8.98
CA ASP A 43 -1.69 -16.60 10.20
C ASP A 43 -1.71 -15.22 10.89
N ALA A 44 -2.38 -14.21 10.32
CA ALA A 44 -2.48 -12.91 10.98
C ALA A 44 -3.32 -13.01 12.26
N PRO A 45 -2.90 -12.35 13.35
CA PRO A 45 -3.70 -12.30 14.57
C PRO A 45 -5.00 -11.52 14.34
N ASP A 46 -6.06 -11.90 15.04
CA ASP A 46 -7.27 -11.09 15.14
C ASP A 46 -7.00 -9.85 16.02
N ILE A 47 -7.62 -8.72 15.67
CA ILE A 47 -7.44 -7.46 16.39
C ILE A 47 -8.62 -7.29 17.35
N ASP A 48 -8.37 -7.44 18.66
CA ASP A 48 -9.34 -7.09 19.71
C ASP A 48 -9.23 -5.61 20.09
N VAL A 49 -10.34 -4.88 20.07
CA VAL A 49 -10.39 -3.43 20.34
C VAL A 49 -10.38 -3.07 21.83
N VAL A 50 -10.48 -4.06 22.73
CA VAL A 50 -10.43 -3.88 24.18
C VAL A 50 -9.17 -4.55 24.71
N THR A 51 -8.24 -3.75 25.21
CA THR A 51 -7.03 -4.22 25.91
C THR A 51 -7.43 -4.94 27.20
N GLY A 52 -7.49 -6.28 27.19
CA GLY A 52 -7.76 -7.00 28.43
C GLY A 52 -8.02 -8.50 28.41
N ARG A 53 -8.07 -9.18 27.26
CA ARG A 53 -8.08 -10.66 27.27
C ARG A 53 -6.70 -11.19 26.92
N LYS A 54 -6.11 -11.84 27.93
CA LYS A 54 -4.96 -12.73 27.77
C LYS A 54 -5.31 -13.89 26.83
#